data_AF-A0A8W4FCB8-F1
#
_entry.id   AF-A0A8W4FCB8-F1
#
_cell.length_a   1.000
_cell.length_b   1.000
_cell.length_c   1.000
_cell.angle_alpha   90.00
_cell.angle_beta   90.00
_cell.angle_gamma   90.00
#
_symmetry.space_group_name_H-M   'P 1'
#
loop_
_entity.id
_entity.type
_entity.pdbx_description
1 polymer ?
#
loop_
_entity_poly.entity_id
_entity_poly.type
_entity_poly.pdbx_seq_one_letter_code
_entity_poly.pdbx_strand_id
1 'polypeptide(L)' 'MCGDCVEKEYPNRGNICLENGSFLLNFTGCAVCNKRDFMLITNKSFKEEDGEEIVTYDRGSNQ' A
#
# COMPACT_ATOMS: atom_id res chain seq x y z
N MET A 1 3.80 3.52 -3.07
CA MET A 1 4.90 3.70 -2.11
C MET A 1 6.18 3.76 -2.90
N CYS A 2 7.10 4.64 -2.53
CA CYS A 2 8.40 4.75 -3.21
C CYS A 2 9.25 3.48 -2.97
N GLY A 3 10.20 3.17 -3.85
CA GLY A 3 11.12 2.04 -3.67
C GLY A 3 11.92 2.16 -2.36
N ASP A 4 12.37 3.38 -2.03
CA ASP A 4 13.12 3.67 -0.80
C ASP A 4 12.29 3.54 0.49
N CYS A 5 10.96 3.39 0.36
CA CYS A 5 10.03 3.32 1.48
C CYS A 5 9.81 1.87 1.97
N VAL A 6 10.25 0.87 1.19
CA VAL A 6 9.95 -0.54 1.40
C VAL A 6 11.23 -1.38 1.38
N GLU A 7 11.21 -2.53 2.04
CA GLU A 7 12.34 -3.47 2.00
C GLU A 7 12.45 -4.14 0.62
N LYS A 8 11.31 -4.51 0.04
CA LYS A 8 11.23 -5.11 -1.29
C LYS A 8 10.05 -4.55 -2.07
N GLU A 9 10.28 -4.24 -3.35
CA GLU A 9 9.22 -3.89 -4.29
C GLU A 9 8.38 -5.13 -4.62
N TYR A 10 7.06 -4.99 -4.54
CA TYR A 10 6.08 -6.04 -4.87
C TYR A 10 6.42 -7.43 -4.26
N PRO A 11 6.53 -7.57 -2.93
CA PRO A 11 6.87 -8.85 -2.31
C PRO A 11 5.76 -9.87 -2.54
N ASN A 12 6.14 -11.11 -2.84
CA ASN A 12 5.20 -12.23 -2.93
C ASN A 12 4.56 -12.48 -1.54
N ARG A 13 3.22 -12.55 -1.48
CA ARG A 13 2.43 -12.81 -0.26
C ARG A 13 1.66 -14.13 -0.32
N GLY A 14 2.14 -15.08 -1.11
CA GLY A 14 1.44 -16.32 -1.43
C GLY A 14 0.16 -16.03 -2.20
N ASN A 15 -0.97 -16.49 -1.66
CA ASN A 15 -2.31 -16.34 -2.22
C ASN A 15 -3.13 -15.21 -1.57
N ILE A 16 -2.49 -14.34 -0.78
CA ILE A 16 -3.19 -13.28 -0.03
C ILE A 16 -3.33 -12.01 -0.87
N CYS A 17 -4.58 -11.70 -1.24
CA CYS A 17 -5.00 -10.43 -1.83
C CYS A 17 -5.87 -9.67 -0.82
N LEU A 18 -5.58 -8.37 -0.61
CA LEU A 18 -6.35 -7.54 0.33
C LEU A 18 -6.66 -6.19 -0.31
N GLU A 19 -7.93 -5.80 -0.29
CA GLU A 19 -8.40 -4.47 -0.73
C GLU A 19 -8.17 -3.37 0.32
N ASN A 20 -7.67 -3.72 1.50
CA ASN A 20 -7.49 -2.84 2.66
C ASN A 20 -6.17 -3.13 3.42
N GLY A 21 -5.81 -2.20 4.31
CA GLY A 21 -4.68 -2.33 5.23
C GLY A 21 -3.34 -1.90 4.63
N SER A 22 -2.25 -2.08 5.39
CA SER A 22 -0.88 -1.75 4.98
C SER A 22 0.07 -2.86 5.43
N PHE A 23 1.01 -3.25 4.58
CA PHE A 23 1.95 -4.33 4.89
C PHE A 23 3.14 -3.81 5.69
N LEU A 24 2.93 -3.53 6.99
CA LEU A 24 3.92 -2.89 7.87
C LEU A 24 5.21 -3.70 8.05
N LEU A 25 5.17 -5.02 7.85
CA LEU A 25 6.38 -5.85 7.90
C LEU A 25 7.36 -5.51 6.77
N ASN A 26 6.87 -5.10 5.58
CA ASN A 26 7.71 -4.69 4.45
C ASN A 26 7.98 -3.18 4.41
N PHE A 27 7.34 -2.40 5.30
CA PHE A 27 7.53 -0.96 5.37
C PHE A 27 8.69 -0.61 6.31
N THR A 28 9.78 -0.13 5.73
CA THR A 28 11.02 0.23 6.46
C THR A 28 10.93 1.64 7.05
N GLY A 29 10.15 2.53 6.43
CA GLY A 29 9.92 3.91 6.85
C GLY A 29 9.78 4.82 5.63
N CYS A 30 9.20 6.01 5.80
CA CYS A 30 9.11 6.97 4.69
C CYS A 30 10.49 7.56 4.40
N ALA A 31 10.96 7.46 3.16
CA ALA A 31 12.26 8.01 2.75
C ALA A 31 12.37 9.55 2.87
N VAL A 32 11.22 10.26 2.95
CA VAL A 32 11.18 11.72 3.08
C VAL A 32 11.25 12.18 4.53
N CYS A 33 10.48 11.57 5.43
CA CYS A 33 10.35 12.03 6.83
C CYS A 33 10.90 11.05 7.87
N ASN A 34 11.41 9.89 7.45
CA ASN A 34 11.93 8.80 8.29
C ASN A 34 10.93 8.23 9.32
N LYS A 35 9.64 8.59 9.24
CA LYS A 35 8.61 8.03 10.10
C LYS A 35 8.24 6.62 9.64
N ARG A 36 8.08 5.72 10.62
CA ARG A 36 7.59 4.35 10.46
C ARG A 36 6.30 4.17 11.26
N ASP A 37 5.32 4.99 10.95
CA ASP A 37 4.00 5.01 11.58
C ASP A 37 2.89 4.55 10.62
N PHE A 38 1.63 4.70 11.03
CA PHE A 38 0.49 4.30 10.22
C PHE A 38 0.39 5.16 8.96
N MET A 39 0.45 4.49 7.81
CA MET A 39 0.26 5.10 6.50
C MET A 39 -1.21 5.38 6.24
N LEU A 40 -1.50 6.55 5.69
CA LEU A 40 -2.83 6.92 5.22
C LEU A 40 -3.14 6.21 3.90
N ILE A 41 -4.39 5.80 3.74
CA ILE A 41 -4.96 5.37 2.47
C ILE A 41 -5.71 6.55 1.85
N THR A 42 -5.36 6.92 0.63
CA THR A 42 -5.99 8.03 -0.11
C THR A 42 -6.37 7.58 -1.51
N ASN A 43 -7.18 8.38 -2.22
CA ASN A 43 -7.58 8.13 -3.61
C ASN A 43 -8.15 6.73 -3.85
N LYS A 44 -8.88 6.18 -2.87
CA LYS A 44 -9.50 4.86 -3.02
C LYS A 44 -10.64 4.94 -4.04
N SER A 45 -10.57 4.11 -5.08
CA SER A 45 -11.63 3.95 -6.07
C SER A 45 -12.05 2.49 -6.18
N PHE A 46 -13.30 2.30 -6.56
CA PHE A 46 -13.94 1.01 -6.78
C PHE A 46 -14.54 1.00 -8.19
N LYS A 47 -14.36 -0.09 -8.91
CA LYS A 47 -14.95 -0.32 -10.23
C LYS A 47 -15.43 -1.77 -10.33
N GLU A 48 -16.49 -1.96 -11.09
CA GLU A 48 -16.98 -3.28 -11.51
C GLU A 48 -16.93 -3.34 -13.04
N GLU A 49 -16.18 -4.28 -13.59
CA GLU A 49 -16.01 -4.47 -15.04
C GLU A 49 -16.21 -5.96 -15.36
N ASP A 50 -17.19 -6.30 -16.20
CA ASP A 50 -17.51 -7.69 -16.61
C ASP A 50 -17.68 -8.70 -15.45
N GLY A 51 -18.14 -8.23 -14.28
CA GLY A 51 -18.31 -9.04 -13.07
C GLY A 51 -17.06 -9.18 -12.20
N GLU A 52 -15.96 -8.50 -12.56
CA GLU A 52 -14.76 -8.36 -11.75
C GLU A 52 -14.79 -7.07 -10.91
N GLU A 53 -14.47 -7.19 -9.62
CA GLU A 53 -14.33 -6.06 -8.70
C GLU A 53 -12.88 -5.56 -8.65
N ILE A 54 -12.67 -4.29 -8.97
CA ILE A 54 -11.35 -3.65 -9.01
C ILE A 54 -11.28 -2.56 -7.93
N VAL A 55 -10.36 -2.73 -6.98
CA VAL A 55 -10.06 -1.76 -5.94
C VAL A 55 -8.64 -1.21 -6.11
N THR A 56 -8.53 0.11 -6.29
CA THR A 56 -7.23 0.80 -6.39
C THR A 56 -7.15 1.93 -5.37
N TYR A 57 -5.99 2.10 -4.75
CA TYR A 57 -5.77 3.14 -3.74
C TYR A 57 -4.28 3.45 -3.56
N ASP A 58 -4.02 4.67 -3.10
CA ASP A 58 -2.67 5.14 -2.80
C ASP A 58 -2.36 5.01 -1.31
N ARG A 59 -1.06 4.95 -0.99
CA ARG A 59 -0.56 5.01 0.38
C ARG A 59 0.42 6.16 0.55
N GLY A 60 0.17 7.02 1.53
CA GLY A 60 1.00 8.17 1.87
C GLY A 60 1.32 8.23 3.37
N SER A 61 2.46 8.83 3.72
CA SER A 61 2.83 9.12 5.11
C SER A 61 2.06 10.34 5.62
N ASN A 62 1.64 10.32 6.89
CA ASN A 62 1.21 11.53 7.59
C ASN A 62 2.44 12.41 7.83
N GLN A 63 2.55 13.51 7.10
CA GLN A 63 3.61 14.50 7.34
C GLN A 63 3.39 15.17 8.70
#